data_AF-A0A0P7YZC8-F1
#
_entry.id   AF-A0A0P7YZC8-F1
#
_cell.length_a   1.000
_cell.length_b   1.000
_cell.length_c   1.000
_cell.angle_alpha   90.00
_cell.angle_beta   90.00
_cell.angle_gamma   90.00
#
_symmetry.space_group_name_H-M   'P 1'
#
loop_
_entity.id
_entity.type
_entity.pdbx_description
1 polymer ?
#
loop_
_entity_poly.entity_id
_entity_poly.type
_entity_poly.pdbx_seq_one_letter_code
_entity_poly.pdbx_strand_id
1 'polypeptide(L)'
;MTIKQISRYVGTGLVALVLLTGAIAAFGVDTIRFGGEIQRANQELSDFRADVSPPSGYLVEAFALANVMAVHPESYDINDNRLAILEREWRETSARWEESNLDPGLRADFRRIVESDAAAFWDEVNTRLKPAVRNNRADAVAASLDRLLEIYRAHRGKIDALIENMDEVQAGLAASSATTVGVTSAILLACGLALVLAIIGSLAALSRLVLRPLDETAGAMEELARGNFDVARRETDRRDEIGTMARAIETFRAALERDRDRAAAQAKVVEVLSAGLERLAAGDLAHRIDDSLTGEYAGLRDSYNGAVERLGRIIGHVRLAATGVRTGSDEIRLASEDLSNRNEEQAASLEETAASMSQVTSLVRKTAESAKGVQASISSTHRQATEGGAVVQRAVEAVAAIESSSREITQIIELIDGIAFQTNLLALNAGVEAARAGEAGKGFAVVANEVRGLAQRSADAARDIKALIDKSTSHVGDGVNLVGEAGTLLGEIVGQIGKVTAQVDDIAEMAASQAVNLEQVNSAVGTMDQMTQQNAAMVEQTTASARSLADEAKRLGDLVAQFRTGEQAHAGLAPPPAAPAAPRPAVRPAPRRARPVPATSGNLAMKSDPVPEPDDQDWSEF
;
A
#
# COMPACT_ATOMS: atom_id res chain seq x y z
N MET A 1 50.25 -66.79 25.01
CA MET A 1 48.83 -66.49 24.75
C MET A 1 48.35 -67.40 23.64
N THR A 2 47.19 -68.04 23.79
CA THR A 2 46.60 -68.81 22.69
C THR A 2 46.16 -67.86 21.56
N ILE A 3 46.16 -68.32 20.30
CA ILE A 3 45.68 -67.52 19.15
C ILE A 3 44.25 -67.00 19.39
N LYS A 4 43.44 -67.80 20.09
CA LYS A 4 42.09 -67.45 20.56
C LYS A 4 42.07 -66.29 21.57
N GLN A 5 43.08 -66.17 22.44
CA GLN A 5 43.22 -65.04 23.36
C GLN A 5 43.68 -63.77 22.63
N ILE A 6 44.67 -63.85 21.74
CA ILE A 6 45.17 -62.69 20.98
C ILE A 6 44.06 -62.14 20.05
N SER A 7 43.35 -63.01 19.33
CA SER A 7 42.19 -62.65 18.50
C SER A 7 41.08 -62.00 19.31
N ARG A 8 40.79 -62.53 20.51
CA ARG A 8 39.75 -61.97 21.38
C ARG A 8 40.14 -60.60 21.92
N TYR A 9 41.39 -60.39 22.34
CA TYR A 9 41.87 -59.07 22.80
C TYR A 9 41.89 -58.02 21.67
N VAL A 10 42.36 -58.38 20.48
CA VAL A 10 42.38 -57.49 19.31
C VAL A 10 40.96 -57.17 18.84
N GLY A 11 40.08 -58.17 18.80
CA GLY A 11 38.66 -57.99 18.44
C GLY A 11 37.90 -57.13 19.46
N THR A 12 38.10 -57.35 20.76
CA THR A 12 37.50 -56.50 21.80
C THR A 12 38.04 -55.07 21.76
N GLY A 13 39.32 -54.88 21.42
CA GLY A 13 39.93 -53.56 21.27
C GLY A 13 39.35 -52.77 20.09
N LEU A 14 39.14 -53.42 18.94
CA LEU A 14 38.50 -52.81 17.76
C LEU A 14 37.04 -52.43 18.04
N VAL A 15 36.27 -53.32 18.67
CA VAL A 15 34.87 -53.05 19.04
C VAL A 15 34.79 -51.90 20.05
N ALA A 16 35.68 -51.86 21.05
CA ALA A 16 35.74 -50.76 22.00
C ALA A 16 36.08 -49.42 21.33
N LEU A 17 37.00 -49.41 20.36
CA LEU A 17 37.35 -48.21 19.60
C LEU A 17 36.17 -47.69 18.76
N VAL A 18 35.43 -48.59 18.11
CA VAL A 18 34.22 -48.24 17.33
C VAL A 18 33.13 -47.66 18.24
N LEU A 19 32.88 -48.29 19.39
CA LEU A 19 31.90 -47.79 20.37
C LEU A 19 32.30 -46.43 20.94
N LEU A 20 33.59 -46.22 21.24
CA LEU A 20 34.11 -44.93 21.71
C LEU A 20 33.94 -43.83 20.64
N THR A 21 34.24 -44.15 19.38
CA THR A 21 34.07 -43.22 18.25
C THR A 21 32.60 -42.88 18.04
N GLY A 22 31.70 -43.86 18.15
CA GLY A 22 30.26 -43.66 18.10
C GLY A 22 29.72 -42.80 19.25
N ALA A 23 30.25 -42.96 20.47
CA ALA A 23 29.87 -42.14 21.62
C ALA A 23 30.32 -40.68 21.47
N ILE A 24 31.53 -40.44 20.95
CA ILE A 24 32.05 -39.08 20.67
C ILE A 24 31.24 -38.42 19.55
N ALA A 25 30.91 -39.17 18.49
CA ALA A 25 30.04 -38.68 17.42
C ALA A 25 28.64 -38.32 17.95
N ALA A 26 28.06 -39.17 18.80
CA ALA A 26 26.74 -38.92 19.39
C ALA A 26 26.74 -37.67 20.28
N PHE A 27 27.79 -37.45 21.08
CA PHE A 27 27.91 -36.27 21.93
C PHE A 27 28.07 -34.98 21.10
N GLY A 28 28.93 -34.99 20.07
CA GLY A 28 29.11 -33.84 19.18
C GLY A 28 27.85 -33.50 18.37
N VAL A 29 27.11 -34.53 17.94
CA VAL A 29 25.84 -34.35 17.23
C VAL A 29 24.75 -33.80 18.16
N ASP A 30 24.69 -34.21 19.43
CA ASP A 30 23.67 -33.70 20.37
C ASP A 30 23.83 -32.20 20.66
N THR A 31 25.07 -31.69 20.71
CA THR A 31 25.35 -30.26 20.90
C THR A 31 25.04 -29.41 19.66
N ILE A 32 25.19 -29.97 18.45
CA ILE A 32 25.14 -29.23 17.16
C ILE A 32 23.83 -29.46 16.38
N ARG A 33 23.05 -30.50 16.69
CA ARG A 33 21.81 -30.82 15.95
C ARG A 33 20.82 -29.66 15.95
N PHE A 34 19.93 -29.67 14.98
CA PHE A 34 18.70 -28.87 15.04
C PHE A 34 17.98 -29.12 16.37
N GLY A 35 17.88 -28.08 17.20
CA GLY A 35 17.34 -28.14 18.56
C GLY A 35 18.36 -28.42 19.68
N GLY A 36 19.67 -28.42 19.41
CA GLY A 36 20.75 -28.44 20.40
C GLY A 36 20.97 -27.08 21.07
N GLU A 37 21.80 -27.04 22.13
CA GLU A 37 21.96 -25.87 22.99
C GLU A 37 22.42 -24.60 22.24
N ILE A 38 23.42 -24.73 21.36
CA ILE A 38 23.96 -23.58 20.60
C ILE A 38 22.91 -23.02 19.63
N GLN A 39 22.16 -23.89 18.94
CA GLN A 39 21.12 -23.45 18.01
C GLN A 39 19.93 -22.81 18.73
N ARG A 40 19.54 -23.33 19.91
CA ARG A 40 18.49 -22.72 20.74
C ARG A 40 18.92 -21.34 21.24
N ALA A 41 20.14 -21.21 21.76
CA ALA A 41 20.68 -19.92 22.20
C ALA A 41 20.75 -18.91 21.04
N ASN A 42 21.12 -19.35 19.84
CA ASN A 42 21.17 -18.49 18.65
C ASN A 42 19.76 -18.09 18.17
N GLN A 43 18.79 -19.01 18.22
CA GLN A 43 17.38 -18.71 17.91
C GLN A 43 16.78 -17.73 18.92
N GLU A 44 16.98 -17.95 20.23
CA GLU A 44 16.50 -17.05 21.28
C GLU A 44 17.12 -15.64 21.15
N LEU A 45 18.42 -15.54 20.82
CA LEU A 45 19.08 -14.27 20.57
C LEU A 45 18.53 -13.57 19.31
N SER A 46 18.23 -14.33 18.26
CA SER A 46 17.61 -13.81 17.03
C SER A 46 16.19 -13.31 17.29
N ASP A 47 15.38 -14.06 18.03
CA ASP A 47 14.01 -13.68 18.39
C ASP A 47 14.02 -12.44 19.31
N PHE A 48 14.96 -12.38 20.26
CA PHE A 48 15.16 -11.20 21.11
C PHE A 48 15.56 -9.96 20.31
N ARG A 49 16.48 -10.11 19.34
CA ARG A 49 16.87 -9.02 18.44
C ARG A 49 15.67 -8.53 17.62
N ALA A 50 14.84 -9.43 17.11
CA ALA A 50 13.66 -9.07 16.33
C ALA A 50 12.62 -8.29 17.17
N ASP A 51 12.43 -8.67 18.43
CA ASP A 51 11.54 -7.96 19.36
C ASP A 51 12.09 -6.61 19.82
N VAL A 52 13.42 -6.47 19.91
CA VAL A 52 14.08 -5.20 20.27
C VAL A 52 14.22 -4.29 19.03
N SER A 53 14.24 -4.86 17.82
CA SER A 53 14.52 -4.16 16.56
C SER A 53 13.72 -4.80 15.38
N PRO A 54 12.68 -4.16 14.76
CA PRO A 54 12.00 -2.85 14.97
C PRO A 54 10.47 -2.98 15.36
N PRO A 55 9.66 -1.93 15.63
CA PRO A 55 9.83 -0.64 16.32
C PRO A 55 9.27 -0.65 17.77
N SER A 56 9.02 -1.81 18.39
CA SER A 56 8.47 -1.90 19.76
C SER A 56 9.52 -1.54 20.83
N GLY A 57 10.75 -2.05 20.71
CA GLY A 57 11.83 -1.79 21.67
C GLY A 57 12.37 -0.36 21.67
N TYR A 58 12.39 0.29 20.50
CA TYR A 58 12.89 1.66 20.35
C TYR A 58 11.90 2.75 20.76
N LEU A 59 10.62 2.41 21.00
CA LEU A 59 9.55 3.37 21.28
C LEU A 59 9.37 4.43 20.18
N VAL A 60 9.83 4.19 18.94
CA VAL A 60 9.78 5.19 17.84
C VAL A 60 8.35 5.56 17.49
N GLU A 61 7.49 4.56 17.32
CA GLU A 61 6.07 4.78 17.02
C GLU A 61 5.38 5.50 18.17
N ALA A 62 5.67 5.10 19.42
CA ALA A 62 5.11 5.75 20.59
C ALA A 62 5.55 7.22 20.70
N PHE A 63 6.84 7.51 20.45
CA PHE A 63 7.35 8.87 20.44
C PHE A 63 6.74 9.71 19.30
N ALA A 64 6.59 9.13 18.11
CA ALA A 64 5.94 9.80 16.98
C ALA A 64 4.48 10.14 17.29
N LEU A 65 3.69 9.17 17.80
CA LEU A 65 2.28 9.38 18.16
C LEU A 65 2.13 10.42 19.28
N ALA A 66 3.04 10.44 20.26
CA ALA A 66 3.09 11.45 21.31
C ALA A 66 3.33 12.86 20.74
N ASN A 67 4.20 13.00 19.73
CA ASN A 67 4.41 14.28 19.04
C ASN A 67 3.21 14.67 18.17
N VAL A 68 2.63 13.73 17.42
CA VAL A 68 1.46 14.00 16.56
C VAL A 68 0.29 14.47 17.40
N MET A 69 -0.04 13.82 18.52
CA MET A 69 -1.16 14.26 19.37
C MET A 69 -0.93 15.63 20.02
N ALA A 70 0.33 16.03 20.20
CA ALA A 70 0.67 17.32 20.77
C ALA A 70 0.51 18.46 19.76
N VAL A 71 0.79 18.20 18.47
CA VAL A 71 0.63 19.18 17.38
C VAL A 71 -0.80 19.20 16.84
N HIS A 72 -1.47 18.05 16.84
CA HIS A 72 -2.81 17.82 16.32
C HIS A 72 -3.74 17.31 17.42
N PRO A 73 -4.27 18.17 18.31
CA PRO A 73 -5.16 17.75 19.40
C PRO A 73 -6.41 17.00 18.92
N GLU A 74 -6.87 17.24 17.69
CA GLU A 74 -7.97 16.53 17.04
C GLU A 74 -7.70 15.02 16.85
N SER A 75 -6.42 14.63 16.81
CA SER A 75 -5.98 13.24 16.68
C SER A 75 -5.84 12.51 18.01
N TYR A 76 -6.17 13.18 19.13
CA TYR A 76 -5.93 12.67 20.49
C TYR A 76 -6.49 11.26 20.69
N ASP A 77 -7.77 11.02 20.40
CA ASP A 77 -8.42 9.73 20.71
C ASP A 77 -7.82 8.56 19.91
N ILE A 78 -7.48 8.80 18.64
CA ILE A 78 -6.86 7.79 17.78
C ILE A 78 -5.47 7.44 18.30
N ASN A 79 -4.68 8.47 18.63
CA ASN A 79 -3.30 8.30 19.08
C ASN A 79 -3.23 7.74 20.52
N ASP A 80 -4.14 8.12 21.42
CA ASP A 80 -4.23 7.58 22.79
C ASP A 80 -4.55 6.08 22.77
N ASN A 81 -5.50 5.66 21.93
CA ASN A 81 -5.82 4.24 21.74
C ASN A 81 -4.63 3.45 21.21
N ARG A 82 -3.91 3.98 20.21
CA ARG A 82 -2.73 3.31 19.67
C ARG A 82 -1.58 3.25 20.67
N LEU A 83 -1.35 4.33 21.44
CA LEU A 83 -0.36 4.34 22.52
C LEU A 83 -0.68 3.34 23.61
N ALA A 84 -1.95 3.15 23.98
CA ALA A 84 -2.34 2.15 24.97
C ALA A 84 -2.06 0.71 24.49
N ILE A 85 -2.24 0.44 23.20
CA ILE A 85 -1.89 -0.85 22.60
C ILE A 85 -0.37 -1.06 22.65
N LEU A 86 0.40 -0.07 22.22
CA LEU A 86 1.87 -0.12 22.20
C LEU A 86 2.46 -0.29 23.61
N GLU A 87 1.89 0.39 24.61
CA GLU A 87 2.33 0.23 26.01
C GLU A 87 2.09 -1.19 26.51
N ARG A 88 0.93 -1.77 26.22
CA ARG A 88 0.61 -3.15 26.61
C ARG A 88 1.55 -4.16 25.91
N GLU A 89 1.71 -4.04 24.59
CA GLU A 89 2.62 -4.90 23.82
C GLU A 89 4.05 -4.82 24.35
N TRP A 90 4.51 -3.61 24.70
CA TRP A 90 5.81 -3.39 25.31
C TRP A 90 5.94 -4.06 26.69
N ARG A 91 4.93 -3.93 27.57
CA ARG A 91 4.94 -4.57 28.90
C ARG A 91 4.94 -6.10 28.81
N GLU A 92 4.12 -6.67 27.94
CA GLU A 92 4.04 -8.11 27.71
C GLU A 92 5.37 -8.66 27.16
N THR A 93 5.97 -7.97 26.20
CA THR A 93 7.27 -8.33 25.62
C THR A 93 8.38 -8.23 26.66
N SER A 94 8.37 -7.17 27.48
CA SER A 94 9.37 -6.97 28.53
C SER A 94 9.32 -8.09 29.58
N ALA A 95 8.11 -8.48 30.02
CA ALA A 95 7.92 -9.57 30.97
C ALA A 95 8.38 -10.92 30.40
N ARG A 96 8.06 -11.21 29.13
CA ARG A 96 8.50 -12.44 28.44
C ARG A 96 10.02 -12.60 28.47
N TRP A 97 10.76 -11.54 28.15
CA TRP A 97 12.22 -11.61 28.07
C TRP A 97 12.90 -11.65 29.44
N GLU A 98 12.24 -11.16 30.49
CA GLU A 98 12.73 -11.27 31.86
C GLU A 98 12.77 -12.73 32.38
N GLU A 99 11.82 -13.55 31.94
CA GLU A 99 11.70 -14.97 32.28
C GLU A 99 12.44 -15.90 31.29
N SER A 100 13.06 -15.34 30.25
CA SER A 100 13.75 -16.11 29.21
C SER A 100 15.10 -16.68 29.64
N ASN A 101 15.61 -17.65 28.86
CA ASN A 101 16.96 -18.22 28.99
C ASN A 101 18.04 -17.39 28.27
N LEU A 102 17.74 -16.13 27.93
CA LEU A 102 18.69 -15.20 27.34
C LEU A 102 19.96 -15.09 28.21
N ASP A 103 21.08 -14.78 27.55
CA ASP A 103 22.35 -14.49 28.22
C ASP A 103 22.13 -13.60 29.48
N PRO A 104 22.66 -13.99 30.65
CA PRO A 104 22.44 -13.26 31.89
C PRO A 104 22.85 -11.79 31.84
N GLY A 105 23.88 -11.45 31.06
CA GLY A 105 24.33 -10.08 30.85
C GLY A 105 23.31 -9.28 30.03
N LEU A 106 22.92 -9.80 28.86
CA LEU A 106 21.90 -9.16 28.01
C LEU A 106 20.57 -8.96 28.73
N ARG A 107 20.13 -9.95 29.50
CA ARG A 107 18.88 -9.86 30.27
C ARG A 107 18.96 -8.82 31.38
N ALA A 108 20.10 -8.70 32.06
CA ALA A 108 20.31 -7.68 33.09
C ALA A 108 20.36 -6.26 32.50
N ASP A 109 20.99 -6.09 31.34
CA ASP A 109 21.03 -4.81 30.64
C ASP A 109 19.64 -4.42 30.11
N PHE A 110 18.91 -5.37 29.51
CA PHE A 110 17.54 -5.16 29.07
C PHE A 110 16.60 -4.77 30.23
N ARG A 111 16.66 -5.49 31.36
CA ARG A 111 15.90 -5.14 32.57
C ARG A 111 16.19 -3.71 33.02
N ARG A 112 17.47 -3.31 33.05
CA ARG A 112 17.87 -1.96 33.45
C ARG A 112 17.27 -0.90 32.52
N ILE A 113 17.22 -1.16 31.21
CA ILE A 113 16.62 -0.26 30.22
C ILE A 113 15.10 -0.16 30.42
N VAL A 114 14.43 -1.30 30.61
CA VAL A 114 12.98 -1.38 30.85
C VAL A 114 12.58 -0.64 32.14
N GLU A 115 13.29 -0.86 33.23
CA GLU A 115 12.98 -0.30 34.55
C GLU A 115 13.31 1.20 34.68
N SER A 116 14.25 1.71 33.89
CA SER A 116 14.66 3.13 33.96
C SER A 116 13.99 3.99 32.90
N ASP A 117 14.45 3.91 31.66
CA ASP A 117 14.13 4.92 30.65
C ASP A 117 12.77 4.67 30.00
N ALA A 118 12.45 3.42 29.68
CA ALA A 118 11.16 3.09 29.07
C ALA A 118 10.00 3.29 30.05
N ALA A 119 10.19 2.94 31.33
CA ALA A 119 9.23 3.26 32.38
C ALA A 119 9.03 4.79 32.53
N ALA A 120 10.12 5.56 32.53
CA ALA A 120 10.05 7.03 32.59
C ALA A 120 9.35 7.64 31.35
N PHE A 121 9.55 7.05 30.17
CA PHE A 121 8.87 7.47 28.94
C PHE A 121 7.36 7.30 29.06
N TRP A 122 6.89 6.11 29.43
CA TRP A 122 5.46 5.84 29.59
C TRP A 122 4.84 6.64 30.73
N ASP A 123 5.58 6.88 31.82
CA ASP A 123 5.14 7.76 32.90
C ASP A 123 4.95 9.21 32.43
N GLU A 124 5.91 9.78 31.70
CA GLU A 124 5.79 11.14 31.16
C GLU A 124 4.63 11.27 30.16
N VAL A 125 4.45 10.28 29.27
CA VAL A 125 3.31 10.23 28.32
C VAL A 125 1.98 10.20 29.08
N ASN A 126 1.83 9.29 30.05
CA ASN A 126 0.55 9.04 30.70
C ASN A 126 0.18 10.07 31.77
N THR A 127 1.16 10.55 32.54
CA THR A 127 0.91 11.44 33.68
C THR A 127 0.99 12.92 33.35
N ARG A 128 1.73 13.29 32.30
CA ARG A 128 1.98 14.70 31.95
C ARG A 128 1.47 15.06 30.56
N LEU A 129 1.90 14.35 29.51
CA LEU A 129 1.55 14.70 28.13
C LEU A 129 0.04 14.57 27.89
N LYS A 130 -0.53 13.37 28.09
CA LYS A 130 -1.95 13.11 27.81
C LYS A 130 -2.89 14.08 28.54
N PRO A 131 -2.73 14.32 29.87
CA PRO A 131 -3.52 15.35 30.55
C PRO A 131 -3.29 16.76 30.03
N ALA A 132 -2.06 17.14 29.65
CA ALA A 132 -1.77 18.46 29.11
C ALA A 132 -2.45 18.70 27.75
N VAL A 133 -2.44 17.70 26.87
CA VAL A 133 -3.13 17.76 25.57
C VAL A 133 -4.65 17.82 25.77
N ARG A 134 -5.24 16.93 26.58
CA ARG A 134 -6.70 16.93 26.87
C ARG A 134 -7.20 18.26 27.45
N ASN A 135 -6.38 18.92 28.28
CA ASN A 135 -6.73 20.19 28.91
C ASN A 135 -6.27 21.42 28.09
N ASN A 136 -5.78 21.22 26.86
CA ASN A 136 -5.32 22.26 25.94
C ASN A 136 -4.28 23.23 26.54
N ARG A 137 -3.32 22.69 27.32
CA ARG A 137 -2.27 23.46 28.00
C ARG A 137 -0.96 23.48 27.21
N ALA A 138 -0.84 24.39 26.25
CA ALA A 138 0.29 24.47 25.31
C ALA A 138 1.68 24.46 26.00
N ASP A 139 1.89 25.26 27.05
CA ASP A 139 3.18 25.32 27.76
C ASP A 139 3.54 23.99 28.44
N ALA A 140 2.55 23.29 28.99
CA ALA A 140 2.75 22.00 29.63
C ALA A 140 3.01 20.88 28.61
N VAL A 141 2.38 20.96 27.43
CA VAL A 141 2.64 20.07 26.30
C VAL A 141 4.08 20.25 25.81
N ALA A 142 4.51 21.48 25.55
CA ALA A 142 5.87 21.77 25.11
C ALA A 142 6.92 21.27 26.12
N ALA A 143 6.73 21.57 27.41
CA ALA A 143 7.64 21.10 28.45
C ALA A 143 7.66 19.57 28.61
N SER A 144 6.56 18.89 28.28
CA SER A 144 6.49 17.42 28.30
C SER A 144 7.19 16.81 27.08
N LEU A 145 7.03 17.40 25.89
CA LEU A 145 7.75 16.97 24.69
C LEU A 145 9.26 17.12 24.82
N ASP A 146 9.74 18.20 25.44
CA ASP A 146 11.18 18.39 25.70
C ASP A 146 11.75 17.28 26.59
N ARG A 147 11.03 16.94 27.68
CA ARG A 147 11.41 15.82 28.56
C ARG A 147 11.33 14.47 27.83
N LEU A 148 10.28 14.24 27.04
CA LEU A 148 10.14 13.02 26.25
C LEU A 148 11.28 12.86 25.25
N LEU A 149 11.73 13.94 24.61
CA LEU A 149 12.86 13.90 23.69
C LEU A 149 14.16 13.54 24.40
N GLU A 150 14.40 14.06 25.61
CA GLU A 150 15.56 13.72 26.43
C GLU A 150 15.54 12.24 26.85
N ILE A 151 14.40 11.77 27.38
CA ILE A 151 14.20 10.36 27.77
C ILE A 151 14.37 9.45 26.56
N TYR A 152 13.75 9.78 25.42
CA TYR A 152 13.83 8.98 24.19
C TYR A 152 15.26 8.89 23.65
N ARG A 153 16.03 9.98 23.67
CA ARG A 153 17.44 9.95 23.25
C ARG A 153 18.31 9.10 24.17
N ALA A 154 18.09 9.19 25.49
CA ALA A 154 18.80 8.36 26.46
C ALA A 154 18.45 6.87 26.26
N HIS A 155 17.16 6.56 26.14
CA HIS A 155 16.65 5.22 25.86
C HIS A 155 17.26 4.63 24.60
N ARG A 156 17.21 5.39 23.50
CA ARG A 156 17.77 4.98 22.20
C ARG A 156 19.26 4.63 22.31
N GLY A 157 20.05 5.48 22.98
CA GLY A 157 21.47 5.20 23.17
C GLY A 157 21.74 3.91 23.95
N LYS A 158 20.91 3.58 24.94
CA LYS A 158 21.03 2.30 25.66
C LYS A 158 20.58 1.10 24.84
N ILE A 159 19.53 1.23 24.02
CA ILE A 159 19.11 0.18 23.09
C ILE A 159 20.20 -0.07 22.04
N ASP A 160 20.84 0.97 21.51
CA ASP A 160 21.94 0.83 20.57
C ASP A 160 23.13 0.07 21.21
N ALA A 161 23.49 0.41 22.45
CA ALA A 161 24.51 -0.34 23.21
C ALA A 161 24.10 -1.79 23.51
N LEU A 162 22.81 -2.06 23.75
CA LEU A 162 22.30 -3.41 23.93
C LEU A 162 22.46 -4.23 22.64
N ILE A 163 22.19 -3.64 21.47
CA ILE A 163 22.37 -4.30 20.17
C ILE A 163 23.85 -4.60 19.91
N GLU A 164 24.75 -3.68 20.24
CA GLU A 164 26.20 -3.94 20.18
C GLU A 164 26.59 -5.15 21.07
N ASN A 165 26.09 -5.22 22.30
CA ASN A 165 26.29 -6.38 23.17
C ASN A 165 25.70 -7.66 22.56
N MET A 166 24.54 -7.59 21.89
CA MET A 166 23.97 -8.75 21.18
C MET A 166 24.87 -9.23 20.04
N ASP A 167 25.52 -8.33 19.30
CA ASP A 167 26.48 -8.67 18.25
C ASP A 167 27.71 -9.39 18.85
N GLU A 168 28.20 -8.95 20.01
CA GLU A 168 29.29 -9.64 20.73
C GLU A 168 28.91 -11.05 21.18
N VAL A 169 27.72 -11.22 21.76
CA VAL A 169 27.20 -12.54 22.17
C VAL A 169 27.00 -13.46 20.95
N GLN A 170 26.47 -12.92 19.84
CA GLN A 170 26.30 -13.65 18.59
C GLN A 170 27.65 -14.11 18.01
N ALA A 171 28.66 -13.23 18.01
CA ALA A 171 30.01 -13.55 17.58
C ALA A 171 30.65 -14.65 18.47
N GLY A 172 30.42 -14.58 19.79
CA GLY A 172 30.86 -15.61 20.74
C GLY A 172 30.21 -16.98 20.48
N LEU A 173 28.90 -17.01 20.24
CA LEU A 173 28.16 -18.23 19.87
C LEU A 173 28.66 -18.81 18.54
N ALA A 174 28.91 -17.97 17.54
CA ALA A 174 29.45 -18.38 16.24
C ALA A 174 30.87 -18.96 16.37
N ALA A 175 31.74 -18.33 17.16
CA ALA A 175 33.08 -18.83 17.44
C ALA A 175 33.07 -20.16 18.21
N SER A 176 32.17 -20.29 19.19
CA SER A 176 31.95 -21.54 19.94
C SER A 176 31.44 -22.67 19.03
N SER A 177 30.50 -22.37 18.12
CA SER A 177 30.00 -23.30 17.10
C SER A 177 31.13 -23.77 16.17
N ALA A 178 31.91 -22.84 15.61
CA ALA A 178 33.03 -23.15 14.72
C ALA A 178 34.12 -23.98 15.43
N THR A 179 34.44 -23.67 16.67
CA THR A 179 35.42 -24.41 17.47
C THR A 179 34.92 -25.83 17.79
N THR A 180 33.64 -25.98 18.16
CA THR A 180 33.04 -27.28 18.47
C THR A 180 32.98 -28.17 17.22
N VAL A 181 32.59 -27.62 16.07
CA VAL A 181 32.61 -28.33 14.77
C VAL A 181 34.03 -28.74 14.39
N GLY A 182 35.01 -27.84 14.55
CA GLY A 182 36.41 -28.11 14.22
C GLY A 182 37.03 -29.21 15.10
N VAL A 183 36.84 -29.12 16.41
CA VAL A 183 37.38 -30.10 17.37
C VAL A 183 36.72 -31.48 17.20
N THR A 184 35.40 -31.54 17.06
CA THR A 184 34.69 -32.81 16.84
C THR A 184 35.08 -33.46 15.51
N SER A 185 35.23 -32.69 14.43
CA SER A 185 35.69 -33.19 13.14
C SER A 185 37.14 -33.69 13.19
N ALA A 186 38.03 -32.99 13.89
CA ALA A 186 39.43 -33.41 14.06
C ALA A 186 39.55 -34.70 14.90
N ILE A 187 38.75 -34.85 15.96
CA ILE A 187 38.71 -36.08 16.76
C ILE A 187 38.18 -37.26 15.94
N LEU A 188 37.13 -37.06 15.13
CA LEU A 188 36.60 -38.11 14.26
C LEU A 188 37.61 -38.55 13.18
N LEU A 189 38.35 -37.60 12.59
CA LEU A 189 39.43 -37.90 11.65
C LEU A 189 40.58 -38.65 12.34
N ALA A 190 40.98 -38.25 13.54
CA ALA A 190 42.01 -38.93 14.31
C ALA A 190 41.59 -40.36 14.73
N CYS A 191 40.35 -40.54 15.17
CA CYS A 191 39.78 -41.85 15.48
C CYS A 191 39.67 -42.74 14.23
N GLY A 192 39.27 -42.17 13.09
CA GLY A 192 39.23 -42.87 11.81
C GLY A 192 40.62 -43.33 11.35
N LEU A 193 41.62 -42.45 11.47
CA LEU A 193 43.01 -42.79 11.16
C LEU A 193 43.57 -43.85 12.12
N ALA A 194 43.26 -43.75 13.42
CA ALA A 194 43.65 -44.74 14.41
C ALA A 194 42.98 -46.11 14.16
N LEU A 195 41.72 -46.13 13.73
CA LEU A 195 41.01 -47.36 13.34
C LEU A 195 41.69 -48.02 12.14
N VAL A 196 42.04 -47.24 11.10
CA VAL A 196 42.74 -47.74 9.92
C VAL A 196 44.13 -48.28 10.29
N LEU A 197 44.89 -47.57 11.11
CA LEU A 197 46.20 -48.02 11.58
C LEU A 197 46.10 -49.27 12.47
N ALA A 198 45.06 -49.37 13.32
CA ALA A 198 44.80 -50.56 14.13
C ALA A 198 44.41 -51.77 13.27
N ILE A 199 43.60 -51.56 12.22
CA ILE A 199 43.25 -52.60 11.24
C ILE A 199 44.51 -53.07 10.51
N ILE A 200 45.32 -52.16 9.97
CA ILE A 200 46.58 -52.49 9.27
C ILE A 200 47.56 -53.21 10.21
N GLY A 201 47.71 -52.74 11.46
CA GLY A 201 48.54 -53.38 12.48
C GLY A 201 48.04 -54.77 12.88
N SER A 202 46.72 -54.94 13.00
CA SER A 202 46.11 -56.24 13.31
C SER A 202 46.27 -57.24 12.16
N LEU A 203 46.15 -56.80 10.90
CA LEU A 203 46.42 -57.60 9.70
C LEU A 203 47.89 -58.00 9.59
N ALA A 204 48.81 -57.10 9.90
CA ALA A 204 50.26 -57.37 9.92
C ALA A 204 50.68 -58.31 11.08
N ALA A 205 50.02 -58.22 12.24
CA ALA A 205 50.22 -59.15 13.34
C ALA A 205 49.66 -60.54 13.02
N LEU A 206 48.47 -60.61 12.40
CA LEU A 206 47.84 -61.85 11.95
C LEU A 206 48.72 -62.58 10.91
N SER A 207 49.33 -61.83 9.98
CA SER A 207 50.23 -62.40 8.97
C SER A 207 51.53 -62.97 9.55
N ARG A 208 52.06 -62.39 10.63
CA ARG A 208 53.32 -62.84 11.25
C ARG A 208 53.18 -63.88 12.35
N LEU A 209 52.06 -63.90 13.08
CA LEU A 209 51.83 -64.79 14.23
C LEU A 209 50.96 -66.02 13.92
N VAL A 210 50.16 -65.98 12.84
CA VAL A 210 49.20 -67.06 12.50
C VAL A 210 49.43 -67.61 11.09
N LEU A 211 49.65 -66.75 10.08
CA LEU A 211 49.85 -67.21 8.69
C LEU A 211 51.25 -67.78 8.41
N ARG A 212 52.30 -67.28 9.08
CA ARG A 212 53.68 -67.78 8.88
C ARG A 212 53.91 -69.22 9.41
N PRO A 213 53.38 -69.62 10.59
CA PRO A 213 53.42 -71.02 11.03
C PRO A 213 52.49 -71.94 10.22
N LEU A 214 51.42 -71.40 9.61
CA LEU A 214 50.54 -72.16 8.72
C LEU A 214 51.23 -72.48 7.38
N ASP A 215 52.06 -71.57 6.87
CA ASP A 215 52.88 -71.76 5.66
C ASP A 215 53.96 -72.84 5.86
N GLU A 216 54.54 -72.93 7.07
CA GLU A 216 55.48 -74.00 7.44
C GLU A 216 54.79 -75.38 7.54
N THR A 217 53.53 -75.43 7.98
CA THR A 217 52.73 -76.68 7.99
C THR A 217 52.15 -77.05 6.62
N ALA A 218 51.86 -76.07 5.75
CA ALA A 218 51.42 -76.30 4.37
C ALA A 218 52.57 -76.83 3.50
N GLY A 219 53.79 -76.29 3.69
CA GLY A 219 55.01 -76.80 3.03
C GLY A 219 55.33 -78.26 3.39
N ALA A 220 55.09 -78.66 4.65
CA ALA A 220 55.24 -80.06 5.07
C ALA A 220 54.17 -80.99 4.44
N MET A 221 52.96 -80.49 4.17
CA MET A 221 51.89 -81.24 3.51
C MET A 221 52.14 -81.40 2.00
N GLU A 222 52.79 -80.41 1.37
CA GLU A 222 53.15 -80.41 -0.05
C GLU A 222 54.36 -81.33 -0.36
N GLU A 223 55.31 -81.45 0.57
CA GLU A 223 56.41 -82.43 0.51
C GLU A 223 55.92 -83.88 0.69
N LEU A 224 54.92 -84.11 1.56
CA LEU A 224 54.31 -85.43 1.75
C LEU A 224 53.51 -85.89 0.51
N ALA A 225 52.80 -84.95 -0.16
CA ALA A 225 52.04 -85.23 -1.37
C ALA A 225 52.94 -85.54 -2.60
N ARG A 226 54.22 -85.13 -2.56
CA ARG A 226 55.24 -85.44 -3.58
C ARG A 226 56.00 -86.75 -3.33
N GLY A 227 55.62 -87.51 -2.30
CA GLY A 227 56.07 -88.89 -2.10
C GLY A 227 57.37 -89.06 -1.30
N ASN A 228 57.79 -88.07 -0.51
CA ASN A 228 58.97 -88.18 0.34
C ASN A 228 58.54 -88.40 1.81
N PHE A 229 58.84 -89.58 2.37
CA PHE A 229 58.29 -90.04 3.67
C PHE A 229 59.29 -90.00 4.85
N ASP A 230 60.45 -89.37 4.70
CA ASP A 230 61.51 -89.47 5.71
C ASP A 230 61.68 -88.19 6.56
N VAL A 231 60.57 -87.54 6.90
CA VAL A 231 60.54 -86.52 7.97
C VAL A 231 59.85 -87.12 9.18
N ALA A 232 60.69 -87.44 10.16
CA ALA A 232 60.42 -88.32 11.28
C ALA A 232 59.16 -87.99 12.08
N ARG A 233 58.40 -89.05 12.35
CA ARG A 233 57.50 -89.20 13.50
C ARG A 233 58.09 -88.56 14.75
N ARG A 234 57.32 -87.66 15.38
CA ARG A 234 57.22 -87.64 16.84
C ARG A 234 55.79 -87.32 17.29
N GLU A 235 55.25 -88.33 17.95
CA GLU A 235 54.23 -88.35 19.00
C GLU A 235 52.85 -87.72 18.75
N THR A 236 51.93 -88.65 18.48
CA THR A 236 50.51 -88.68 18.80
C THR A 236 50.21 -88.35 20.26
N ASP A 237 49.52 -87.24 20.54
CA ASP A 237 48.16 -87.24 21.11
C ASP A 237 47.66 -85.79 21.21
N ARG A 238 46.75 -85.39 20.32
CA ARG A 238 46.12 -84.06 20.39
C ARG A 238 44.64 -84.14 19.98
N ARG A 239 43.77 -83.89 20.95
CA ARG A 239 42.31 -83.73 20.84
C ARG A 239 41.90 -82.27 20.59
N ASP A 240 42.75 -81.51 19.91
CA ASP A 240 42.53 -80.08 19.66
C ASP A 240 42.04 -79.81 18.23
N GLU A 241 41.79 -78.53 17.93
CA GLU A 241 41.03 -78.04 16.78
C GLU A 241 41.59 -78.48 15.42
N ILE A 242 42.85 -78.96 15.36
CA ILE A 242 43.50 -79.53 14.16
C ILE A 242 42.90 -80.92 13.81
N GLY A 243 42.52 -81.73 14.80
CA GLY A 243 41.81 -83.01 14.59
C GLY A 243 40.35 -82.81 14.15
N THR A 244 39.79 -81.62 14.39
CA THR A 244 38.49 -81.20 13.85
C THR A 244 38.62 -80.64 12.44
N MET A 245 39.76 -80.00 12.09
CA MET A 245 40.06 -79.57 10.71
C MET A 245 40.15 -80.75 9.73
N ALA A 246 40.73 -81.89 10.15
CA ALA A 246 40.79 -83.11 9.33
C ALA A 246 39.40 -83.73 9.05
N ARG A 247 38.39 -83.49 9.90
CA ARG A 247 36.99 -83.92 9.66
C ARG A 247 36.16 -82.86 8.93
N ALA A 248 36.56 -81.58 9.01
CA ALA A 248 35.92 -80.47 8.30
C ALA A 248 36.35 -80.40 6.82
N ILE A 249 37.56 -80.85 6.46
CA ILE A 249 38.08 -80.83 5.07
C ILE A 249 37.27 -81.76 4.14
N GLU A 250 36.76 -82.89 4.63
CA GLU A 250 35.91 -83.79 3.85
C GLU A 250 34.46 -83.28 3.69
N THR A 251 33.97 -82.48 4.65
CA THR A 251 32.71 -81.74 4.51
C THR A 251 32.87 -80.48 3.64
N PHE A 252 34.07 -79.88 3.62
CA PHE A 252 34.46 -78.76 2.76
C PHE A 252 34.60 -79.21 1.30
N ARG A 253 35.10 -80.43 1.05
CA ARG A 253 35.24 -81.00 -0.30
C ARG A 253 33.90 -81.26 -0.99
N ALA A 254 32.87 -81.66 -0.26
CA ALA A 254 31.50 -81.80 -0.77
C ALA A 254 30.72 -80.46 -0.84
N ALA A 255 31.13 -79.46 -0.06
CA ALA A 255 30.61 -78.09 -0.14
C ALA A 255 31.21 -77.31 -1.32
N LEU A 256 32.50 -77.49 -1.62
CA LEU A 256 33.27 -76.80 -2.66
C LEU A 256 32.75 -77.04 -4.09
N GLU A 257 32.18 -78.22 -4.39
CA GLU A 257 31.56 -78.48 -5.70
C GLU A 257 30.19 -77.80 -5.84
N ARG A 258 29.42 -77.65 -4.75
CA ARG A 258 28.19 -76.81 -4.74
C ARG A 258 28.50 -75.31 -4.65
N ASP A 259 29.66 -74.95 -4.10
CA ASP A 259 30.15 -73.58 -3.94
C ASP A 259 30.74 -73.04 -5.25
N ARG A 260 31.35 -73.87 -6.11
CA ARG A 260 31.84 -73.43 -7.43
C ARG A 260 30.70 -73.02 -8.38
N ASP A 261 29.61 -73.79 -8.40
CA ASP A 261 28.43 -73.46 -9.21
C ASP A 261 27.64 -72.28 -8.62
N ARG A 262 27.56 -72.16 -7.29
CA ARG A 262 26.99 -70.98 -6.60
C ARG A 262 27.85 -69.74 -6.76
N ALA A 263 29.16 -69.84 -6.67
CA ALA A 263 30.11 -68.73 -6.84
C ALA A 263 30.15 -68.25 -8.30
N ALA A 264 30.04 -69.15 -9.28
CA ALA A 264 29.89 -68.76 -10.68
C ALA A 264 28.55 -68.04 -10.93
N ALA A 265 27.45 -68.53 -10.36
CA ALA A 265 26.15 -67.85 -10.42
C ALA A 265 26.16 -66.49 -9.68
N GLN A 266 26.79 -66.42 -8.52
CA GLN A 266 26.88 -65.21 -7.69
C GLN A 266 27.83 -64.17 -8.30
N ALA A 267 28.94 -64.58 -8.90
CA ALA A 267 29.82 -63.70 -9.68
C ALA A 267 29.07 -63.11 -10.88
N LYS A 268 28.26 -63.93 -11.58
CA LYS A 268 27.40 -63.46 -12.68
C LYS A 268 26.32 -62.48 -12.19
N VAL A 269 25.71 -62.72 -11.03
CA VAL A 269 24.74 -61.80 -10.41
C VAL A 269 25.40 -60.46 -10.09
N VAL A 270 26.59 -60.49 -9.48
CA VAL A 270 27.37 -59.29 -9.14
C VAL A 270 27.80 -58.54 -10.40
N GLU A 271 28.22 -59.24 -11.46
CA GLU A 271 28.57 -58.64 -12.75
C GLU A 271 27.37 -57.93 -13.39
N VAL A 272 26.21 -58.59 -13.46
CA VAL A 272 24.97 -58.04 -14.03
C VAL A 272 24.45 -56.86 -13.20
N LEU A 273 24.46 -56.95 -11.87
CA LEU A 273 24.07 -55.82 -11.02
C LEU A 273 25.07 -54.67 -11.10
N SER A 274 26.38 -54.94 -11.14
CA SER A 274 27.40 -53.91 -11.26
C SER A 274 27.27 -53.16 -12.57
N ALA A 275 27.07 -53.88 -13.69
CA ALA A 275 26.79 -53.27 -14.98
C ALA A 275 25.49 -52.44 -14.98
N GLY A 276 24.44 -52.92 -14.30
CA GLY A 276 23.21 -52.15 -14.09
C GLY A 276 23.45 -50.87 -13.29
N LEU A 277 24.15 -50.97 -12.17
CA LEU A 277 24.49 -49.84 -11.29
C LEU A 277 25.41 -48.82 -11.98
N GLU A 278 26.36 -49.26 -12.81
CA GLU A 278 27.20 -48.38 -13.64
C GLU A 278 26.35 -47.58 -14.64
N ARG A 279 25.38 -48.23 -15.29
CA ARG A 279 24.44 -47.56 -16.21
C ARG A 279 23.52 -46.60 -15.46
N LEU A 280 23.04 -46.98 -14.28
CA LEU A 280 22.27 -46.11 -13.40
C LEU A 280 23.08 -44.88 -12.96
N ALA A 281 24.35 -45.06 -12.58
CA ALA A 281 25.27 -43.97 -12.24
C ALA A 281 25.56 -43.05 -13.43
N ALA A 282 25.54 -43.59 -14.65
CA ALA A 282 25.61 -42.83 -15.89
C ALA A 282 24.27 -42.16 -16.30
N GLY A 283 23.21 -42.27 -15.49
CA GLY A 283 21.91 -41.65 -15.74
C GLY A 283 20.97 -42.46 -16.65
N ASP A 284 21.29 -43.71 -16.99
CA ASP A 284 20.45 -44.58 -17.82
C ASP A 284 19.34 -45.25 -16.98
N LEU A 285 18.20 -44.54 -16.83
CA LEU A 285 16.99 -45.06 -16.17
C LEU A 285 16.12 -45.91 -17.10
N ALA A 286 16.50 -46.07 -18.37
CA ALA A 286 15.81 -46.91 -19.34
C ALA A 286 16.30 -48.36 -19.29
N HIS A 287 17.53 -48.59 -18.81
CA HIS A 287 18.08 -49.93 -18.70
C HIS A 287 17.29 -50.82 -17.72
N ARG A 288 17.07 -52.06 -18.13
CA ARG A 288 16.45 -53.12 -17.33
C ARG A 288 17.35 -54.34 -17.34
N ILE A 289 17.38 -55.06 -16.21
CA ILE A 289 18.05 -56.35 -16.14
C ILE A 289 17.08 -57.42 -16.66
N ASP A 290 17.45 -58.08 -17.76
CA ASP A 290 16.70 -59.17 -18.40
C ASP A 290 16.87 -60.53 -17.68
N ASP A 291 16.22 -61.59 -18.19
CA ASP A 291 16.06 -62.95 -17.61
C ASP A 291 17.34 -63.78 -17.34
N SER A 292 18.51 -63.13 -17.27
CA SER A 292 19.78 -63.76 -16.92
C SER A 292 19.90 -64.20 -15.45
N LEU A 293 19.02 -63.71 -14.57
CA LEU A 293 19.00 -64.01 -13.14
C LEU A 293 17.80 -64.90 -12.79
N THR A 294 18.03 -66.20 -12.58
CA THR A 294 17.00 -67.19 -12.25
C THR A 294 17.11 -67.67 -10.79
N GLY A 295 16.03 -68.26 -10.24
CA GLY A 295 16.02 -68.81 -8.89
C GLY A 295 16.02 -67.76 -7.77
N GLU A 296 16.89 -67.93 -6.77
CA GLU A 296 16.95 -67.09 -5.55
C GLU A 296 17.30 -65.61 -5.83
N TYR A 297 17.84 -65.28 -7.00
CA TYR A 297 18.27 -63.92 -7.38
C TYR A 297 17.24 -63.14 -8.22
N ALA A 298 16.11 -63.74 -8.60
CA ALA A 298 15.04 -63.07 -9.34
C ALA A 298 14.45 -61.88 -8.56
N GLY A 299 14.33 -62.00 -7.23
CA GLY A 299 13.86 -60.90 -6.38
C GLY A 299 14.78 -59.68 -6.37
N LEU A 300 16.09 -59.87 -6.60
CA LEU A 300 17.06 -58.77 -6.68
C LEU A 300 16.93 -58.00 -8.00
N ARG A 301 16.71 -58.72 -9.12
CA ARG A 301 16.35 -58.14 -10.42
C ARG A 301 15.09 -57.29 -10.31
N ASP A 302 14.03 -57.85 -9.72
CA ASP A 302 12.74 -57.18 -9.60
C ASP A 302 12.83 -55.94 -8.70
N SER A 303 13.61 -56.01 -7.63
CA SER A 303 13.89 -54.87 -6.74
C SER A 303 14.67 -53.77 -7.45
N TYR A 304 15.71 -54.11 -8.22
CA TYR A 304 16.47 -53.16 -9.04
C TYR A 304 15.59 -52.51 -10.10
N ASN A 305 14.91 -53.31 -10.93
CA ASN A 305 14.04 -52.82 -12.00
C ASN A 305 12.90 -51.94 -11.44
N GLY A 306 12.28 -52.33 -10.33
CA GLY A 306 11.27 -51.54 -9.65
C GLY A 306 11.80 -50.23 -9.04
N ALA A 307 13.05 -50.19 -8.58
CA ALA A 307 13.70 -48.97 -8.11
C ALA A 307 13.98 -48.00 -9.28
N VAL A 308 14.56 -48.50 -10.37
CA VAL A 308 14.85 -47.71 -11.59
C VAL A 308 13.57 -47.18 -12.22
N GLU A 309 12.50 -47.98 -12.26
CA GLU A 309 11.19 -47.55 -12.75
C GLU A 309 10.59 -46.41 -11.89
N ARG A 310 10.62 -46.54 -10.57
CA ARG A 310 10.16 -45.48 -9.65
C ARG A 310 10.98 -44.20 -9.79
N LEU A 311 12.30 -44.31 -9.87
CA LEU A 311 13.19 -43.17 -10.14
C LEU A 311 12.86 -42.52 -11.50
N GLY A 312 12.68 -43.32 -12.55
CA GLY A 312 12.29 -42.84 -13.87
C GLY A 312 10.98 -42.04 -13.85
N ARG A 313 9.96 -42.52 -13.13
CA ARG A 313 8.69 -41.80 -12.95
C ARG A 313 8.85 -40.48 -12.19
N ILE A 314 9.61 -40.47 -11.09
CA ILE A 314 9.88 -39.25 -10.31
C ILE A 314 10.58 -38.20 -11.18
N ILE A 315 11.63 -38.60 -11.90
CA ILE A 315 12.37 -37.72 -12.81
C ILE A 315 11.47 -37.22 -13.95
N GLY A 316 10.58 -38.07 -14.48
CA GLY A 316 9.54 -37.67 -15.43
C GLY A 316 8.59 -36.60 -14.88
N HIS A 317 8.11 -36.75 -13.64
CA HIS A 317 7.28 -35.75 -12.96
C HIS A 317 8.02 -34.44 -12.73
N VAL A 318 9.28 -34.49 -12.32
CA VAL A 318 10.11 -33.27 -12.13
C VAL A 318 10.28 -32.53 -13.46
N ARG A 319 10.52 -33.25 -14.57
CA ARG A 319 10.63 -32.66 -15.91
C ARG A 319 9.34 -31.94 -16.34
N LEU A 320 8.19 -32.57 -16.08
CA LEU A 320 6.88 -31.99 -16.38
C LEU A 320 6.61 -30.75 -15.51
N ALA A 321 6.91 -30.83 -14.21
CA ALA A 321 6.78 -29.70 -13.29
C ALA A 321 7.69 -28.53 -13.71
N ALA A 322 8.95 -28.79 -14.06
CA ALA A 322 9.88 -27.77 -14.58
C ALA A 322 9.33 -27.08 -15.83
N THR A 323 8.80 -27.86 -16.77
CA THR A 323 8.18 -27.32 -17.99
C THR A 323 6.97 -26.45 -17.66
N GLY A 324 6.12 -26.89 -16.71
CA GLY A 324 4.99 -26.11 -16.23
C GLY A 324 5.40 -24.78 -15.59
N VAL A 325 6.41 -24.79 -14.71
CA VAL A 325 6.94 -23.56 -14.07
C VAL A 325 7.51 -22.60 -15.12
N ARG A 326 8.24 -23.10 -16.12
CA ARG A 326 8.77 -22.27 -17.21
C ARG A 326 7.65 -21.60 -18.00
N THR A 327 6.64 -22.37 -18.44
CA THR A 327 5.50 -21.81 -19.17
C THR A 327 4.75 -20.77 -18.33
N GLY A 328 4.45 -21.07 -17.07
CA GLY A 328 3.79 -20.12 -16.18
C GLY A 328 4.61 -18.85 -15.93
N SER A 329 5.93 -18.97 -15.85
CA SER A 329 6.82 -17.81 -15.72
C SER A 329 6.83 -16.93 -16.97
N ASP A 330 6.81 -17.53 -18.16
CA ASP A 330 6.68 -16.80 -19.43
C ASP A 330 5.33 -16.09 -19.56
N GLU A 331 4.24 -16.73 -19.11
CA GLU A 331 2.90 -16.11 -19.04
C GLU A 331 2.87 -14.92 -18.09
N ILE A 332 3.44 -15.06 -16.88
CA ILE A 332 3.57 -13.96 -15.91
C ILE A 332 4.38 -12.81 -16.51
N ARG A 333 5.47 -13.10 -17.23
CA ARG A 333 6.29 -12.09 -17.89
C ARG A 333 5.50 -11.30 -18.93
N LEU A 334 4.73 -11.98 -19.79
CA LEU A 334 3.89 -11.33 -20.79
C LEU A 334 2.77 -10.50 -20.15
N ALA A 335 2.14 -11.01 -19.09
CA ALA A 335 1.12 -10.27 -18.34
C ALA A 335 1.71 -9.03 -17.63
N SER A 336 2.94 -9.13 -17.12
CA SER A 336 3.64 -8.00 -16.50
C SER A 336 4.00 -6.93 -17.54
N GLU A 337 4.39 -7.33 -18.75
CA GLU A 337 4.66 -6.41 -19.86
C GLU A 337 3.40 -5.65 -20.30
N ASP A 338 2.25 -6.32 -20.39
CA ASP A 338 0.94 -5.67 -20.61
C ASP A 338 0.59 -4.69 -19.48
N LEU A 339 0.77 -5.10 -18.22
CA LEU A 339 0.52 -4.25 -17.06
C LEU A 339 1.43 -3.01 -17.04
N SER A 340 2.70 -3.15 -17.47
CA SER A 340 3.62 -2.02 -17.64
C SER A 340 3.07 -0.98 -18.61
N ASN A 341 2.67 -1.41 -19.81
CA ASN A 341 2.13 -0.52 -20.84
C ASN A 341 0.86 0.20 -20.34
N ARG A 342 -0.01 -0.52 -19.62
CA ARG A 342 -1.22 0.06 -19.03
C ARG A 342 -0.91 1.07 -17.92
N ASN A 343 0.10 0.81 -17.09
CA ASN A 343 0.55 1.78 -16.08
C ASN A 343 1.10 3.06 -16.72
N GLU A 344 1.82 2.95 -17.85
CA GLU A 344 2.30 4.11 -18.61
C GLU A 344 1.14 4.93 -19.20
N GLU A 345 0.16 4.27 -19.82
CA GLU A 345 -1.06 4.94 -20.31
C GLU A 345 -1.86 5.60 -19.19
N GLN A 346 -1.94 4.94 -18.04
CA GLN A 346 -2.62 5.46 -16.86
C GLN A 346 -1.89 6.68 -16.27
N ALA A 347 -0.55 6.64 -16.20
CA ALA A 347 0.26 7.76 -15.76
C ALA A 347 0.04 9.00 -16.65
N ALA A 348 0.08 8.82 -17.97
CA ALA A 348 -0.21 9.90 -18.92
C ALA A 348 -1.62 10.48 -18.75
N SER A 349 -2.62 9.61 -18.54
CA SER A 349 -4.01 10.04 -18.30
C SER A 349 -4.17 10.79 -16.97
N LEU A 350 -3.43 10.39 -15.93
CA LEU A 350 -3.42 11.06 -14.64
C LEU A 350 -2.74 12.44 -14.72
N GLU A 351 -1.64 12.57 -15.47
CA GLU A 351 -1.01 13.87 -15.74
C GLU A 351 -1.96 14.85 -16.44
N GLU A 352 -2.66 14.40 -17.49
CA GLU A 352 -3.64 15.22 -18.21
C GLU A 352 -4.83 15.61 -17.31
N THR A 353 -5.29 14.67 -16.48
CA THR A 353 -6.36 14.92 -15.51
C THR A 353 -5.93 15.94 -14.45
N ALA A 354 -4.71 15.82 -13.90
CA ALA A 354 -4.16 16.74 -12.93
C ALA A 354 -4.00 18.16 -13.51
N ALA A 355 -3.49 18.27 -14.74
CA ALA A 355 -3.38 19.55 -15.44
C ALA A 355 -4.76 20.20 -15.67
N SER A 356 -5.74 19.40 -16.12
CA SER A 356 -7.12 19.86 -16.31
C SER A 356 -7.78 20.30 -15.00
N MET A 357 -7.58 19.54 -13.92
CA MET A 357 -8.11 19.89 -12.58
C MET A 357 -7.47 21.16 -12.03
N SER A 358 -6.17 21.36 -12.22
CA SER A 358 -5.49 22.61 -11.85
C SER A 358 -6.07 23.81 -12.61
N GLN A 359 -6.31 23.66 -13.91
CA GLN A 359 -6.96 24.68 -14.73
C GLN A 359 -8.39 24.99 -14.26
N VAL A 360 -9.20 23.96 -13.99
CA VAL A 360 -10.57 24.13 -13.47
C VAL A 360 -10.55 24.81 -12.11
N THR A 361 -9.67 24.39 -11.20
CA THR A 361 -9.51 25.01 -9.87
C THR A 361 -9.15 26.49 -9.99
N SER A 362 -8.22 26.83 -10.89
CA SER A 362 -7.87 28.22 -11.17
C SER A 362 -9.05 29.03 -11.72
N LEU A 363 -9.84 28.44 -12.62
CA LEU A 363 -11.01 29.11 -13.19
C LEU A 363 -12.09 29.35 -12.14
N VAL A 364 -12.36 28.36 -11.28
CA VAL A 364 -13.33 28.46 -10.19
C VAL A 364 -12.91 29.53 -9.17
N ARG A 365 -11.63 29.60 -8.79
CA ARG A 365 -11.09 30.68 -7.95
C ARG A 365 -11.28 32.05 -8.60
N LYS A 366 -11.01 32.17 -9.91
CA LYS A 366 -11.23 33.41 -10.67
C LYS A 366 -12.71 33.79 -10.73
N THR A 367 -13.62 32.82 -10.81
CA THR A 367 -15.07 33.05 -10.73
C THR A 367 -15.47 33.61 -9.37
N ALA A 368 -14.95 33.05 -8.26
CA ALA A 368 -15.20 33.56 -6.92
C ALA A 368 -14.70 35.01 -6.74
N GLU A 369 -13.51 35.32 -7.25
CA GLU A 369 -12.96 36.67 -7.23
C GLU A 369 -13.77 37.64 -8.11
N SER A 370 -14.17 37.21 -9.30
CA SER A 370 -15.00 38.01 -10.21
C SER A 370 -16.37 38.29 -9.62
N ALA A 371 -16.98 37.32 -8.94
CA ALA A 371 -18.25 37.50 -8.22
C ALA A 371 -18.12 38.58 -7.13
N LYS A 372 -17.04 38.57 -6.33
CA LYS A 372 -16.74 39.65 -5.38
C LYS A 372 -16.57 41.02 -6.05
N GLY A 373 -15.91 41.07 -7.22
CA GLY A 373 -15.78 42.30 -8.01
C GLY A 373 -17.14 42.84 -8.51
N VAL A 374 -18.02 41.94 -8.96
CA VAL A 374 -19.39 42.27 -9.36
C VAL A 374 -20.20 42.76 -8.15
N GLN A 375 -20.09 42.12 -7.00
CA GLN A 375 -20.73 42.54 -5.74
C GLN A 375 -20.39 43.99 -5.38
N ALA A 376 -19.11 44.39 -5.50
CA ALA A 376 -18.68 45.77 -5.25
C ALA A 376 -19.34 46.77 -6.23
N SER A 377 -19.45 46.40 -7.51
CA SER A 377 -20.09 47.23 -8.54
C SER A 377 -21.60 47.37 -8.31
N ILE A 378 -22.26 46.28 -7.91
CA ILE A 378 -23.68 46.25 -7.55
C ILE A 378 -23.93 47.10 -6.31
N SER A 379 -23.09 47.01 -5.27
CA SER A 379 -23.19 47.84 -4.07
C SER A 379 -23.09 49.34 -4.39
N SER A 380 -22.16 49.72 -5.28
CA SER A 380 -22.07 51.10 -5.77
C SER A 380 -23.32 51.54 -6.54
N THR A 381 -23.87 50.67 -7.38
CA THR A 381 -25.11 50.93 -8.15
C THR A 381 -26.32 51.06 -7.22
N HIS A 382 -26.42 50.18 -6.20
CA HIS A 382 -27.45 50.23 -5.18
C HIS A 382 -27.46 51.57 -4.45
N ARG A 383 -26.27 52.05 -4.05
CA ARG A 383 -26.11 53.34 -3.40
C ARG A 383 -26.53 54.49 -4.32
N GLN A 384 -26.10 54.48 -5.59
CA GLN A 384 -26.51 55.50 -6.57
C GLN A 384 -28.02 55.50 -6.82
N ALA A 385 -28.66 54.33 -6.93
CA ALA A 385 -30.10 54.22 -7.08
C ALA A 385 -30.85 54.74 -5.84
N THR A 386 -30.33 54.44 -4.64
CA THR A 386 -30.88 54.96 -3.37
C THR A 386 -30.77 56.49 -3.28
N GLU A 387 -29.60 57.05 -3.62
CA GLU A 387 -29.37 58.49 -3.69
C GLU A 387 -30.29 59.15 -4.74
N GLY A 388 -30.44 58.53 -5.91
CA GLY A 388 -31.38 58.96 -6.96
C GLY A 388 -32.83 59.00 -6.46
N GLY A 389 -33.25 58.02 -5.67
CA GLY A 389 -34.59 57.97 -5.07
C GLY A 389 -34.83 59.13 -4.12
N ALA A 390 -33.84 59.47 -3.31
CA ALA A 390 -33.90 60.65 -2.45
C ALA A 390 -33.97 61.97 -3.24
N VAL A 391 -33.37 62.06 -4.44
CA VAL A 391 -33.51 63.22 -5.33
C VAL A 391 -34.93 63.32 -5.89
N VAL A 392 -35.48 62.21 -6.38
CA VAL A 392 -36.86 62.15 -6.91
C VAL A 392 -37.86 62.52 -5.82
N GLN A 393 -37.69 62.01 -4.60
CA GLN A 393 -38.56 62.34 -3.47
C GLN A 393 -38.57 63.86 -3.17
N ARG A 394 -37.39 64.50 -3.14
CA ARG A 394 -37.29 65.96 -2.99
C ARG A 394 -37.92 66.71 -4.15
N ALA A 395 -37.85 66.18 -5.38
CA ALA A 395 -38.50 66.77 -6.54
C ALA A 395 -40.03 66.71 -6.43
N VAL A 396 -40.60 65.58 -5.97
CA VAL A 396 -42.05 65.47 -5.69
C VAL A 396 -42.48 66.51 -4.67
N GLU A 397 -41.75 66.66 -3.57
CA GLU A 397 -42.03 67.66 -2.53
C GLU A 397 -42.01 69.10 -3.08
N ALA A 398 -41.02 69.42 -3.93
CA ALA A 398 -40.91 70.75 -4.55
C ALA A 398 -42.06 71.03 -5.53
N VAL A 399 -42.44 70.06 -6.36
CA VAL A 399 -43.55 70.23 -7.31
C VAL A 399 -44.90 70.30 -6.58
N ALA A 400 -45.08 69.54 -5.49
CA ALA A 400 -46.26 69.65 -4.63
C ALA A 400 -46.38 71.04 -3.97
N ALA A 401 -45.25 71.65 -3.59
CA ALA A 401 -45.23 73.03 -3.09
C ALA A 401 -45.64 74.04 -4.17
N ILE A 402 -45.22 73.85 -5.43
CA ILE A 402 -45.64 74.67 -6.58
C ILE A 402 -47.15 74.52 -6.83
N GLU A 403 -47.67 73.30 -6.74
CA GLU A 403 -49.10 73.04 -6.87
C GLU A 403 -49.91 73.80 -5.81
N SER A 404 -49.47 73.74 -4.55
CA SER A 404 -50.09 74.49 -3.44
C SER A 404 -50.06 76.00 -3.68
N SER A 405 -48.90 76.53 -4.08
CA SER A 405 -48.75 77.97 -4.39
C SER A 405 -49.64 78.40 -5.56
N SER A 406 -49.81 77.56 -6.57
CA SER A 406 -50.71 77.84 -7.71
C SER A 406 -52.16 77.94 -7.26
N ARG A 407 -52.62 77.08 -6.33
CA ARG A 407 -53.97 77.18 -5.74
C ARG A 407 -54.17 78.47 -4.95
N GLU A 408 -53.16 78.91 -4.19
CA GLU A 408 -53.20 80.20 -3.49
C GLU A 408 -53.29 81.38 -4.47
N ILE A 409 -52.54 81.34 -5.57
CA ILE A 409 -52.61 82.35 -6.63
C ILE A 409 -54.02 82.40 -7.24
N THR A 410 -54.65 81.25 -7.52
CA THR A 410 -56.03 81.19 -8.02
C THR A 410 -57.01 81.89 -7.07
N GLN A 411 -56.88 81.69 -5.75
CA GLN A 411 -57.72 82.37 -4.75
C GLN A 411 -57.53 83.90 -4.77
N ILE A 412 -56.29 84.37 -4.94
CA ILE A 412 -55.99 85.80 -5.07
C ILE A 412 -56.63 86.37 -6.34
N ILE A 413 -56.56 85.65 -7.46
CA ILE A 413 -57.17 86.10 -8.73
C ILE A 413 -58.69 86.17 -8.61
N GLU A 414 -59.34 85.22 -7.95
CA GLU A 414 -60.78 85.25 -7.66
C GLU A 414 -61.17 86.46 -6.81
N LEU A 415 -60.35 86.81 -5.81
CA LEU A 415 -60.52 88.03 -5.03
C LEU A 415 -60.39 89.28 -5.90
N ILE A 416 -59.41 89.33 -6.81
CA ILE A 416 -59.20 90.47 -7.73
C ILE A 416 -60.38 90.64 -8.69
N ASP A 417 -60.89 89.55 -9.30
CA ASP A 417 -62.10 89.60 -10.15
C ASP A 417 -63.31 90.09 -9.34
N GLY A 418 -63.44 89.64 -8.09
CA GLY A 418 -64.45 90.12 -7.14
C GLY A 418 -64.34 91.63 -6.87
N ILE A 419 -63.14 92.16 -6.62
CA ILE A 419 -62.89 93.59 -6.42
C ILE A 419 -63.19 94.39 -7.70
N ALA A 420 -62.79 93.86 -8.86
CA ALA A 420 -63.07 94.48 -10.16
C ALA A 420 -64.58 94.56 -10.41
N PHE A 421 -65.33 93.50 -10.11
CA PHE A 421 -66.80 93.49 -10.20
C PHE A 421 -67.45 94.52 -9.27
N GLN A 422 -67.02 94.58 -8.01
CA GLN A 422 -67.50 95.58 -7.05
C GLN A 422 -67.20 97.01 -7.52
N THR A 423 -65.99 97.26 -8.04
CA THR A 423 -65.56 98.57 -8.56
C THR A 423 -66.39 98.97 -9.78
N ASN A 424 -66.69 98.01 -10.67
CA ASN A 424 -67.57 98.23 -11.82
C ASN A 424 -69.00 98.61 -11.39
N LEU A 425 -69.55 97.97 -10.36
CA LEU A 425 -70.86 98.34 -9.79
C LEU A 425 -70.85 99.72 -9.10
N LEU A 426 -69.80 100.04 -8.34
CA LEU A 426 -69.60 101.37 -7.73
C LEU A 426 -69.51 102.47 -8.79
N ALA A 427 -68.74 102.24 -9.85
CA ALA A 427 -68.59 103.15 -10.97
C ALA A 427 -69.90 103.32 -11.76
N LEU A 428 -70.68 102.26 -11.93
CA LEU A 428 -72.02 102.33 -12.51
C LEU A 428 -72.95 103.21 -11.67
N ASN A 429 -72.98 102.98 -10.35
CA ASN A 429 -73.79 103.78 -9.42
C ASN A 429 -73.38 105.26 -9.46
N ALA A 430 -72.07 105.54 -9.46
CA ALA A 430 -71.53 106.89 -9.58
C ALA A 430 -71.88 107.55 -10.93
N GLY A 431 -71.84 106.78 -12.02
CA GLY A 431 -72.23 107.25 -13.36
C GLY A 431 -73.73 107.60 -13.46
N VAL A 432 -74.59 106.79 -12.81
CA VAL A 432 -76.03 107.06 -12.73
C VAL A 432 -76.30 108.34 -11.92
N GLU A 433 -75.65 108.51 -10.76
CA GLU A 433 -75.83 109.71 -9.93
C GLU A 433 -75.25 110.97 -10.62
N ALA A 434 -74.15 110.84 -11.37
CA ALA A 434 -73.60 111.91 -12.19
C ALA A 434 -74.54 112.31 -13.35
N ALA A 435 -75.22 111.35 -14.00
CA ALA A 435 -76.23 111.64 -15.01
C ALA A 435 -77.46 112.35 -14.40
N ARG A 436 -77.81 112.01 -13.16
CA ARG A 436 -78.90 112.64 -12.39
C ARG A 436 -78.62 114.10 -12.04
N ALA A 437 -77.35 114.46 -11.85
CA ALA A 437 -76.91 115.83 -11.55
C ALA A 437 -76.84 116.76 -12.79
N GLY A 438 -77.18 116.28 -13.99
CA GLY A 438 -77.27 117.10 -15.21
C GLY A 438 -75.95 117.73 -15.65
N GLU A 439 -75.95 119.02 -16.02
CA GLU A 439 -74.77 119.74 -16.52
C GLU A 439 -73.60 119.76 -15.51
N ALA A 440 -73.88 119.82 -14.20
CA ALA A 440 -72.85 119.85 -13.15
C ALA A 440 -72.12 118.51 -12.96
N GLY A 441 -72.75 117.40 -13.38
CA GLY A 441 -72.23 116.04 -13.22
C GLY A 441 -71.38 115.53 -14.40
N LYS A 442 -71.26 116.28 -15.50
CA LYS A 442 -70.59 115.82 -16.73
C LYS A 442 -69.15 115.34 -16.51
N GLY A 443 -68.37 116.06 -15.69
CA GLY A 443 -66.99 115.67 -15.37
C GLY A 443 -66.92 114.36 -14.57
N PHE A 444 -67.82 114.19 -13.59
CA PHE A 444 -67.91 112.96 -12.79
C PHE A 444 -68.40 111.77 -13.61
N ALA A 445 -69.30 111.97 -14.58
CA ALA A 445 -69.78 110.91 -15.46
C ALA A 445 -68.65 110.35 -16.36
N VAL A 446 -67.74 111.21 -16.85
CA VAL A 446 -66.57 110.77 -17.62
C VAL A 446 -65.62 109.94 -16.75
N VAL A 447 -65.31 110.41 -15.54
CA VAL A 447 -64.46 109.65 -14.60
C VAL A 447 -65.12 108.33 -14.21
N ALA A 448 -66.42 108.30 -13.95
CA ALA A 448 -67.15 107.07 -13.63
C ALA A 448 -67.11 106.06 -14.79
N ASN A 449 -67.25 106.51 -16.05
CA ASN A 449 -67.10 105.64 -17.22
C ASN A 449 -65.67 105.13 -17.40
N GLU A 450 -64.65 105.96 -17.14
CA GLU A 450 -63.24 105.54 -17.22
C GLU A 450 -62.90 104.51 -16.13
N VAL A 451 -63.35 104.72 -14.89
CA VAL A 451 -63.19 103.77 -13.77
C VAL A 451 -63.92 102.47 -14.08
N ARG A 452 -65.12 102.54 -14.67
CA ARG A 452 -65.87 101.36 -15.12
C ARG A 452 -65.12 100.59 -16.20
N GLY A 453 -64.59 101.29 -17.21
CA GLY A 453 -63.76 100.69 -18.26
C GLY A 453 -62.49 100.04 -17.72
N LEU A 454 -61.84 100.66 -16.73
CA LEU A 454 -60.68 100.10 -16.04
C LEU A 454 -61.04 98.87 -15.20
N ALA A 455 -62.17 98.89 -14.50
CA ALA A 455 -62.66 97.76 -13.72
C ALA A 455 -63.01 96.57 -14.63
N GLN A 456 -63.65 96.81 -15.77
CA GLN A 456 -63.94 95.76 -16.75
C GLN A 456 -62.64 95.17 -17.35
N ARG A 457 -61.68 96.03 -17.73
CA ARG A 457 -60.34 95.57 -18.17
C ARG A 457 -59.60 94.77 -17.11
N SER A 458 -59.77 95.11 -15.83
CA SER A 458 -59.14 94.40 -14.71
C SER A 458 -59.79 93.03 -14.49
N ALA A 459 -61.11 92.93 -14.63
CA ALA A 459 -61.84 91.66 -14.56
C ALA A 459 -61.47 90.73 -15.73
N ASP A 460 -61.37 91.26 -16.94
CA ASP A 460 -60.97 90.49 -18.12
C ASP A 460 -59.52 89.99 -17.97
N ALA A 461 -58.59 90.85 -17.54
CA ALA A 461 -57.21 90.46 -17.25
C ALA A 461 -57.12 89.41 -16.13
N ALA A 462 -57.94 89.53 -15.06
CA ALA A 462 -57.99 88.54 -14.00
C ALA A 462 -58.46 87.17 -14.52
N ARG A 463 -59.47 87.12 -15.39
CA ARG A 463 -59.93 85.87 -16.03
C ARG A 463 -58.88 85.25 -16.95
N ASP A 464 -58.16 86.07 -17.71
CA ASP A 464 -57.07 85.58 -18.56
C ASP A 464 -55.92 84.97 -17.73
N ILE A 465 -55.54 85.61 -16.62
CA ILE A 465 -54.55 85.06 -15.68
C ILE A 465 -55.08 83.78 -15.04
N LYS A 466 -56.36 83.74 -14.63
CA LYS A 466 -56.97 82.53 -14.07
C LYS A 466 -56.84 81.35 -15.04
N ALA A 467 -57.19 81.54 -16.31
CA ALA A 467 -57.08 80.49 -17.32
C ALA A 467 -55.63 80.00 -17.51
N LEU A 468 -54.64 80.89 -17.45
CA LEU A 468 -53.22 80.51 -17.51
C LEU A 468 -52.76 79.74 -16.25
N ILE A 469 -53.22 80.12 -15.06
CA ILE A 469 -52.91 79.42 -13.81
C ILE A 469 -53.61 78.07 -13.73
N ASP A 470 -54.85 77.95 -14.19
CA ASP A 470 -55.56 76.66 -14.25
C ASP A 470 -54.83 75.69 -15.18
N LYS A 471 -54.38 76.16 -16.35
CA LYS A 471 -53.54 75.37 -17.26
C LYS A 471 -52.19 74.98 -16.62
N SER A 472 -51.56 75.90 -15.90
CA SER A 472 -50.31 75.63 -15.19
C SER A 472 -50.49 74.60 -14.07
N THR A 473 -51.59 74.67 -13.33
CA THR A 473 -51.96 73.71 -12.27
C THR A 473 -52.17 72.32 -12.84
N SER A 474 -52.85 72.21 -14.00
CA SER A 474 -52.96 70.94 -14.72
C SER A 474 -51.59 70.36 -15.09
N HIS A 475 -50.70 71.17 -15.68
CA HIS A 475 -49.35 70.73 -16.04
C HIS A 475 -48.50 70.33 -14.84
N VAL A 476 -48.63 71.02 -13.71
CA VAL A 476 -47.96 70.66 -12.46
C VAL A 476 -48.48 69.32 -11.93
N GLY A 477 -49.80 69.09 -11.95
CA GLY A 477 -50.40 67.82 -11.56
C GLY A 477 -49.93 66.63 -12.40
N ASP A 478 -49.89 66.79 -13.73
CA ASP A 478 -49.31 65.80 -14.64
C ASP A 478 -47.83 65.53 -14.32
N GLY A 479 -47.07 66.59 -14.01
CA GLY A 479 -45.68 66.50 -13.57
C GLY A 479 -45.49 65.73 -12.27
N VAL A 480 -46.33 65.97 -11.25
CA VAL A 480 -46.30 65.21 -9.98
C VAL A 480 -46.51 63.72 -10.24
N ASN A 481 -47.50 63.37 -11.08
CA ASN A 481 -47.80 61.97 -11.40
C ASN A 481 -46.61 61.27 -12.08
N LEU A 482 -46.01 61.91 -13.10
CA LEU A 482 -44.85 61.35 -13.81
C LEU A 482 -43.62 61.17 -12.90
N VAL A 483 -43.37 62.14 -12.01
CA VAL A 483 -42.25 62.04 -11.06
C VAL A 483 -42.52 60.96 -9.99
N GLY A 484 -43.79 60.79 -9.56
CA GLY A 484 -44.20 59.71 -8.66
C GLY A 484 -44.05 58.32 -9.28
N GLU A 485 -44.41 58.18 -10.57
CA GLU A 485 -44.20 56.94 -11.34
C GLU A 485 -42.70 56.62 -11.45
N ALA A 486 -41.86 57.63 -11.75
CA ALA A 486 -40.41 57.48 -11.77
C ALA A 486 -39.85 57.05 -10.40
N GLY A 487 -40.39 57.58 -9.30
CA GLY A 487 -40.02 57.17 -7.94
C GLY A 487 -40.34 55.72 -7.63
N THR A 488 -41.52 55.24 -8.06
CA THR A 488 -41.94 53.85 -7.90
C THR A 488 -41.04 52.88 -8.66
N LEU A 489 -40.78 53.17 -9.94
CA LEU A 489 -39.88 52.38 -10.78
C LEU A 489 -38.46 52.31 -10.20
N LEU A 490 -37.97 53.42 -9.63
CA LEU A 490 -36.66 53.43 -8.99
C LEU A 490 -36.63 52.56 -7.72
N GLY A 491 -37.72 52.54 -6.94
CA GLY A 491 -37.87 51.63 -5.80
C GLY A 491 -37.84 50.16 -6.21
N GLU A 492 -38.49 49.80 -7.32
CA GLU A 492 -38.42 48.45 -7.90
C GLU A 492 -36.99 48.08 -8.32
N ILE A 493 -36.26 49.01 -8.96
CA ILE A 493 -34.85 48.83 -9.32
C ILE A 493 -33.99 48.54 -8.08
N VAL A 494 -34.16 49.31 -7.00
CA VAL A 494 -33.43 49.10 -5.74
C VAL A 494 -33.72 47.70 -5.18
N GLY A 495 -34.99 47.28 -5.16
CA GLY A 495 -35.37 45.93 -4.74
C GLY A 495 -34.76 44.82 -5.61
N GLN A 496 -34.72 45.03 -6.93
CA GLN A 496 -34.11 44.08 -7.86
C GLN A 496 -32.59 43.99 -7.69
N ILE A 497 -31.91 45.11 -7.47
CA ILE A 497 -30.47 45.14 -7.17
C ILE A 497 -30.16 44.36 -5.88
N GLY A 498 -31.02 44.45 -4.86
CA GLY A 498 -30.91 43.65 -3.64
C GLY A 498 -30.95 42.14 -3.92
N LYS A 499 -31.87 41.67 -4.77
CA LYS A 499 -31.95 40.25 -5.17
C LYS A 499 -30.71 39.79 -5.94
N VAL A 500 -30.20 40.61 -6.88
CA VAL A 500 -28.98 40.28 -7.63
C VAL A 500 -27.77 40.21 -6.68
N THR A 501 -27.71 41.08 -5.67
CA THR A 501 -26.64 41.04 -4.66
C THR A 501 -26.62 39.69 -3.95
N ALA A 502 -27.77 39.21 -3.46
CA ALA A 502 -27.86 37.91 -2.79
C ALA A 502 -27.43 36.75 -3.70
N GLN A 503 -27.85 36.75 -4.98
CA GLN A 503 -27.46 35.70 -5.93
C GLN A 503 -25.96 35.70 -6.24
N VAL A 504 -25.32 36.88 -6.30
CA VAL A 504 -23.88 36.99 -6.53
C VAL A 504 -23.10 36.52 -5.30
N ASP A 505 -23.60 36.77 -4.10
CA ASP A 505 -23.02 36.27 -2.85
C ASP A 505 -23.08 34.73 -2.81
N ASP A 506 -24.21 34.12 -3.16
CA ASP A 506 -24.35 32.65 -3.27
C ASP A 506 -23.36 32.06 -4.29
N ILE A 507 -23.19 32.71 -5.46
CA ILE A 507 -22.21 32.28 -6.47
C ILE A 507 -20.77 32.34 -5.91
N ALA A 508 -20.43 33.40 -5.19
CA ALA A 508 -19.10 33.57 -4.62
C ALA A 508 -18.81 32.50 -3.56
N GLU A 509 -19.77 32.20 -2.69
CA GLU A 509 -19.67 31.16 -1.66
C GLU A 509 -19.56 29.76 -2.29
N MET A 510 -20.46 29.43 -3.23
CA MET A 510 -20.43 28.15 -3.95
C MET A 510 -19.12 27.95 -4.71
N ALA A 511 -18.62 28.97 -5.41
CA ALA A 511 -17.36 28.89 -6.12
C ALA A 511 -16.18 28.70 -5.16
N ALA A 512 -16.17 29.38 -4.01
CA ALA A 512 -15.14 29.18 -2.99
C ALA A 512 -15.16 27.75 -2.44
N SER A 513 -16.34 27.21 -2.12
CA SER A 513 -16.50 25.83 -1.66
C SER A 513 -16.08 24.81 -2.72
N GLN A 514 -16.45 25.05 -3.99
CA GLN A 514 -16.07 24.19 -5.09
C GLN A 514 -14.55 24.17 -5.33
N ALA A 515 -13.85 25.29 -5.14
CA ALA A 515 -12.40 25.33 -5.21
C ALA A 515 -11.75 24.43 -4.14
N VAL A 516 -12.26 24.46 -2.90
CA VAL A 516 -11.78 23.59 -1.81
C VAL A 516 -12.03 22.11 -2.13
N ASN A 517 -13.20 21.77 -2.65
CA ASN A 517 -13.51 20.39 -3.04
C ASN A 517 -12.61 19.91 -4.20
N LEU A 518 -12.30 20.79 -5.16
CA LEU A 518 -11.38 20.46 -6.25
C LEU A 518 -9.94 20.27 -5.77
N GLU A 519 -9.50 20.98 -4.72
CA GLU A 519 -8.21 20.71 -4.08
C GLU A 519 -8.14 19.31 -3.47
N GLN A 520 -9.24 18.83 -2.87
CA GLN A 520 -9.32 17.45 -2.37
C GLN A 520 -9.26 16.43 -3.51
N VAL A 521 -9.96 16.69 -4.62
CA VAL A 521 -9.86 15.85 -5.84
C VAL A 521 -8.42 15.84 -6.36
N ASN A 522 -7.76 16.99 -6.41
CA ASN A 522 -6.36 17.09 -6.83
C ASN A 522 -5.43 16.29 -5.91
N SER A 523 -5.68 16.29 -4.59
CA SER A 523 -4.95 15.44 -3.65
C SER A 523 -5.20 13.96 -3.92
N ALA A 524 -6.43 13.55 -4.21
CA ALA A 524 -6.76 12.15 -4.53
C ALA A 524 -6.08 11.68 -5.83
N VAL A 525 -5.99 12.54 -6.84
CA VAL A 525 -5.22 12.29 -8.07
C VAL A 525 -3.74 12.10 -7.75
N GLY A 526 -3.17 12.90 -6.83
CA GLY A 526 -1.81 12.70 -6.34
C GLY A 526 -1.58 11.33 -5.69
N THR A 527 -2.54 10.84 -4.90
CA THR A 527 -2.48 9.48 -4.34
C THR A 527 -2.57 8.40 -5.44
N MET A 528 -3.39 8.60 -6.47
CA MET A 528 -3.46 7.68 -7.62
C MET A 528 -2.15 7.65 -8.42
N ASP A 529 -1.46 8.78 -8.57
CA ASP A 529 -0.13 8.83 -9.20
C ASP A 529 0.89 8.01 -8.39
N GLN A 530 0.91 8.16 -7.06
CA GLN A 530 1.77 7.37 -6.19
C GLN A 530 1.49 5.86 -6.30
N MET A 531 0.23 5.45 -6.36
CA MET A 531 -0.12 4.04 -6.58
C MET A 531 0.31 3.55 -7.97
N THR A 532 0.19 4.38 -9.00
CA THR A 532 0.66 4.04 -10.37
C THR A 532 2.17 3.80 -10.38
N GLN A 533 2.95 4.63 -9.67
CA GLN A 533 4.39 4.44 -9.52
C GLN A 533 4.74 3.16 -8.74
N GLN A 534 4.01 2.86 -7.67
CA GLN A 534 4.17 1.59 -6.93
C GLN A 534 3.85 0.38 -7.80
N ASN A 535 2.80 0.46 -8.64
CA ASN A 535 2.46 -0.59 -9.58
C ASN A 535 3.58 -0.79 -10.62
N ALA A 536 4.20 0.28 -11.11
CA ALA A 536 5.34 0.18 -12.01
C ALA A 536 6.53 -0.55 -11.34
N ALA A 537 6.87 -0.18 -10.10
CA ALA A 537 7.91 -0.88 -9.34
C ALA A 537 7.56 -2.36 -9.10
N MET A 538 6.30 -2.66 -8.79
CA MET A 538 5.82 -4.03 -8.61
C MET A 538 5.92 -4.85 -9.90
N VAL A 539 5.61 -4.24 -11.05
CA VAL A 539 5.74 -4.86 -12.37
C VAL A 539 7.20 -5.19 -12.68
N GLU A 540 8.14 -4.30 -12.38
CA GLU A 540 9.58 -4.57 -12.55
C GLU A 540 10.03 -5.74 -11.67
N GLN A 541 9.65 -5.74 -10.40
CA GLN A 541 9.98 -6.82 -9.46
C GLN A 541 9.36 -8.16 -9.88
N THR A 542 8.10 -8.15 -10.33
CA THR A 542 7.39 -9.35 -10.79
C THR A 542 8.03 -9.90 -12.06
N THR A 543 8.40 -9.03 -12.99
CA THR A 543 9.11 -9.40 -14.22
C THR A 543 10.48 -10.02 -13.92
N ALA A 544 11.23 -9.45 -12.97
CA ALA A 544 12.52 -9.98 -12.53
C ALA A 544 12.39 -11.36 -11.85
N SER A 545 11.36 -11.51 -11.01
CA SER A 545 11.06 -12.79 -10.32
C SER A 545 10.65 -13.87 -11.32
N ALA A 546 9.79 -13.54 -12.29
CA ALA A 546 9.38 -14.45 -13.35
C ALA A 546 10.56 -14.90 -14.22
N ARG A 547 11.48 -13.98 -14.58
CA ARG A 547 12.73 -14.35 -15.27
C ARG A 547 13.58 -15.32 -14.46
N SER A 548 13.75 -15.05 -13.17
CA SER A 548 14.53 -15.91 -12.28
C SER A 548 13.92 -17.32 -12.15
N LEU A 549 12.60 -17.42 -12.05
CA LEU A 549 11.88 -18.70 -12.03
C LEU A 549 12.01 -19.45 -13.35
N ALA A 550 11.91 -18.75 -14.49
CA ALA A 550 12.10 -19.35 -15.80
C ALA A 550 13.53 -19.91 -15.97
N ASP A 551 14.54 -19.17 -15.50
CA ASP A 551 15.94 -19.60 -15.52
C ASP A 551 16.17 -20.81 -14.60
N GLU A 552 15.59 -20.84 -13.40
CA GLU A 552 15.71 -21.97 -12.48
C GLU A 552 15.00 -23.22 -13.02
N ALA A 553 13.80 -23.04 -13.59
CA ALA A 553 13.06 -24.12 -14.25
C ALA A 553 13.83 -24.68 -15.45
N LYS A 554 14.54 -23.83 -16.20
CA LYS A 554 15.44 -24.25 -17.28
C LYS A 554 16.61 -25.06 -16.74
N ARG A 555 17.30 -24.57 -15.69
CA ARG A 555 18.40 -25.30 -15.03
C ARG A 555 17.97 -26.67 -14.51
N LEU A 556 16.81 -26.75 -13.86
CA LEU A 556 16.23 -28.02 -13.39
C LEU A 556 15.95 -28.96 -14.57
N GLY A 557 15.39 -28.42 -15.66
CA GLY A 557 15.16 -29.15 -16.90
C GLY A 557 16.45 -29.71 -17.49
N ASP A 558 17.53 -28.92 -17.54
CA ASP A 558 18.84 -29.32 -18.06
C ASP A 558 19.50 -30.39 -17.19
N LEU A 559 19.39 -30.29 -15.86
CA LEU A 559 19.87 -31.32 -14.91
C LEU A 559 19.12 -32.64 -15.08
N VAL A 560 17.78 -32.57 -15.22
CA VAL A 560 16.93 -33.74 -15.41
C VAL A 560 17.11 -34.37 -16.80
N ALA A 561 17.45 -33.58 -17.81
CA ALA A 561 17.70 -34.07 -19.17
C ALA A 561 18.92 -35.01 -19.27
N GLN A 562 19.82 -34.99 -18.29
CA GLN A 562 20.94 -35.93 -18.20
C GLN A 562 20.47 -37.38 -17.95
N PHE A 563 19.28 -37.55 -17.37
CA PHE A 563 18.71 -38.87 -17.12
C PHE A 563 17.90 -39.37 -18.32
N ARG A 564 18.29 -40.52 -18.85
CA ARG A 564 17.55 -41.23 -19.90
C ARG A 564 16.39 -42.00 -19.29
N THR A 565 15.22 -41.38 -19.25
CA THR A 565 13.98 -42.10 -18.93
C THR A 565 13.49 -42.81 -20.20
N GLY A 566 13.19 -44.10 -20.13
CA GLY A 566 12.82 -44.94 -21.29
C GLY A 566 11.56 -44.51 -22.07
N GLU A 567 10.95 -43.40 -21.71
CA GLU A 567 9.82 -42.75 -22.40
C GLU A 567 10.20 -41.99 -23.68
N GLN A 568 11.46 -42.05 -24.15
CA GLN A 568 11.82 -41.46 -25.45
C GLN A 568 11.38 -42.31 -26.66
N ALA A 569 10.77 -43.49 -26.49
CA ALA A 569 10.35 -44.36 -27.60
C ALA A 569 8.91 -44.15 -28.11
N HIS A 570 8.10 -43.30 -27.48
CA HIS A 570 6.76 -42.94 -27.97
C HIS A 570 6.55 -41.42 -28.07
N ALA A 571 7.45 -40.73 -28.78
CA ALA A 571 7.24 -39.36 -29.25
C ALA A 571 7.27 -39.28 -30.79
N GLY A 572 6.74 -40.32 -31.45
CA GLY A 572 6.60 -40.42 -32.90
C GLY A 572 5.14 -40.53 -33.37
N LEU A 573 4.17 -40.03 -32.60
CA LEU A 573 2.76 -40.00 -32.98
C LEU A 573 2.22 -38.59 -32.80
N ALA A 574 2.08 -37.93 -33.95
CA ALA A 574 1.22 -36.79 -34.30
C ALA A 574 1.12 -35.59 -33.34
N PRO A 575 1.21 -34.34 -33.85
CA PRO A 575 0.82 -33.18 -33.04
C PRO A 575 -0.63 -33.36 -32.56
N PRO A 576 -0.96 -33.01 -31.30
CA PRO A 576 -2.35 -33.04 -30.86
C PRO A 576 -3.17 -32.11 -31.76
N PRO A 577 -4.41 -32.47 -32.14
CA PRO A 577 -5.28 -31.55 -32.83
C PRO A 577 -5.40 -30.30 -31.96
N ALA A 578 -5.16 -29.13 -32.55
CA ALA A 578 -5.34 -27.85 -31.89
C ALA A 578 -6.70 -27.87 -31.17
N ALA A 579 -6.66 -27.77 -29.84
CA ALA A 579 -7.86 -27.49 -29.07
C ALA A 579 -8.52 -26.27 -29.70
N PRO A 580 -9.86 -26.25 -29.87
CA PRO A 580 -10.53 -25.07 -30.40
C PRO A 580 -10.14 -23.90 -29.51
N ALA A 581 -9.54 -22.88 -30.13
CA ALA A 581 -9.22 -21.64 -29.45
C ALA A 581 -10.45 -21.23 -28.66
N ALA A 582 -10.31 -21.11 -27.34
CA ALA A 582 -11.28 -20.39 -26.53
C ALA A 582 -11.56 -19.07 -27.27
N PRO A 583 -12.84 -18.65 -27.40
CA PRO A 583 -13.15 -17.43 -28.12
C PRO A 583 -12.30 -16.32 -27.51
N ARG A 584 -11.39 -15.77 -28.31
CA ARG A 584 -10.72 -14.52 -27.97
C ARG A 584 -11.83 -13.56 -27.53
N PRO A 585 -11.75 -12.90 -26.36
CA PRO A 585 -12.63 -11.77 -26.13
C PRO A 585 -12.43 -10.88 -27.34
N ALA A 586 -13.54 -10.61 -28.06
CA ALA A 586 -13.49 -9.80 -29.25
C ALA A 586 -12.74 -8.52 -28.88
N VAL A 587 -11.56 -8.33 -29.47
CA VAL A 587 -10.88 -7.05 -29.44
C VAL A 587 -11.93 -6.10 -30.02
N ARG A 588 -12.58 -5.30 -29.15
CA ARG A 588 -13.34 -4.15 -29.62
C ARG A 588 -12.35 -3.42 -30.51
N PRO A 589 -12.70 -3.14 -31.79
CA PRO A 589 -11.80 -2.38 -32.63
C PRO A 589 -11.45 -1.12 -31.86
N ALA A 590 -10.14 -0.86 -31.72
CA ALA A 590 -9.65 0.38 -31.15
C ALA A 590 -10.46 1.53 -31.78
N PRO A 591 -10.91 2.52 -31.00
CA PRO A 591 -11.56 3.68 -31.59
C PRO A 591 -10.61 4.21 -32.67
N ARG A 592 -11.08 4.20 -33.92
CA ARG A 592 -10.38 4.82 -35.04
C ARG A 592 -9.88 6.17 -34.54
N ARG A 593 -8.56 6.40 -34.54
CA ARG A 593 -7.99 7.74 -34.39
C ARG A 593 -8.79 8.67 -35.29
N ALA A 594 -9.57 9.56 -34.68
CA ALA A 594 -10.29 10.58 -35.41
C ALA A 594 -9.24 11.40 -36.16
N ARG A 595 -9.39 11.49 -37.48
CA ARG A 595 -8.64 12.49 -38.25
C ARG A 595 -8.96 13.86 -37.65
N PRO A 596 -8.00 14.78 -37.53
CA PRO A 596 -8.28 16.12 -37.04
C PRO A 596 -9.32 16.76 -37.96
N VAL A 597 -10.49 17.04 -37.40
CA VAL A 597 -11.56 17.79 -38.07
C VAL A 597 -11.15 19.26 -38.03
N PRO A 598 -11.15 20.00 -39.14
CA PRO A 598 -10.84 21.42 -39.12
C PRO A 598 -11.90 22.17 -38.31
N ALA A 599 -11.44 23.12 -37.49
CA ALA A 599 -12.28 24.02 -36.72
C ALA A 599 -13.27 24.77 -37.64
N THR A 600 -14.56 24.47 -37.51
CA THR A 600 -15.63 25.29 -38.06
C THR A 600 -16.32 26.02 -36.90
N SER A 601 -16.06 27.32 -36.83
CA SER A 601 -16.86 28.30 -36.10
C SER A 601 -18.28 28.34 -36.68
N GLY A 602 -19.32 28.31 -35.85
CA GLY A 602 -20.67 28.66 -36.30
C GLY A 602 -21.83 28.26 -35.37
N ASN A 603 -22.43 29.29 -34.75
CA ASN A 603 -23.77 29.40 -34.17
C ASN A 603 -24.75 28.23 -34.40
N LEU A 604 -25.24 27.63 -33.32
CA LEU A 604 -26.63 27.14 -33.24
C LEU A 604 -27.18 27.35 -31.82
N ALA A 605 -28.24 28.17 -31.76
CA ALA A 605 -29.09 28.38 -30.60
C ALA A 605 -29.85 27.09 -30.27
N MET A 606 -29.83 26.67 -29.01
CA MET A 606 -30.70 25.61 -28.50
C MET A 606 -32.08 26.20 -28.16
N LYS A 607 -33.10 25.58 -28.76
CA LYS A 607 -34.51 25.74 -28.43
C LYS A 607 -34.79 25.02 -27.10
N SER A 608 -35.38 25.71 -26.13
CA SER A 608 -35.87 25.15 -24.87
C SER A 608 -37.23 24.48 -25.08
N ASP A 609 -37.32 23.18 -24.82
CA ASP A 609 -38.59 22.49 -24.56
C ASP A 609 -38.80 22.35 -23.03
N PRO A 610 -40.05 22.31 -22.53
CA PRO A 610 -40.36 22.49 -21.11
C PRO A 610 -40.09 21.23 -20.28
N VAL A 611 -39.65 21.46 -19.03
CA VAL A 611 -39.45 20.46 -17.98
C VAL A 611 -40.81 19.95 -17.46
N PRO A 612 -41.07 18.62 -17.36
CA PRO A 612 -42.18 18.10 -16.57
C PRO A 612 -41.82 18.11 -15.08
N GLU A 613 -42.78 18.47 -14.23
CA GLU A 613 -42.69 18.48 -12.76
C GLU A 613 -42.24 17.12 -12.18
N PRO A 614 -41.50 17.10 -11.06
CA PRO A 614 -41.09 15.87 -10.41
C PRO A 614 -42.26 15.26 -9.63
N ASP A 615 -42.60 14.02 -9.97
CA ASP A 615 -43.51 13.18 -9.20
C ASP A 615 -42.70 12.50 -8.09
N ASP A 616 -43.13 12.69 -6.84
CA ASP A 616 -42.55 12.10 -5.64
C ASP A 616 -42.68 10.56 -5.70
N GLN A 617 -41.57 9.86 -5.97
CA GLN A 617 -41.49 8.41 -5.81
C GLN A 617 -40.38 8.04 -4.83
N ASP A 618 -40.83 7.91 -3.58
CA ASP A 618 -40.50 6.91 -2.57
C ASP A 618 -39.28 6.00 -2.85
N TRP A 619 -38.19 6.25 -2.12
CA TRP A 619 -36.92 5.50 -2.17
C TRP A 619 -36.79 4.50 -1.00
N SER A 620 -37.88 3.89 -0.55
CA SER A 620 -37.84 2.95 0.58
C SER A 620 -37.63 1.48 0.21
N GLU A 621 -36.94 1.16 -0.89
CA GLU A 621 -36.46 -0.20 -1.16
C GLU A 621 -35.32 -0.17 -2.20
N PHE A 622 -34.07 -0.04 -1.74
CA PHE A 622 -32.89 -0.73 -2.30
C PHE A 622 -31.65 -0.59 -1.40
#